data_AF-A0A4Y1QN96-F1
#
_entry.id   AF-A0A4Y1QN96-F1
#
_cell.length_a   1.000
_cell.length_b   1.000
_cell.length_c   1.000
_cell.angle_alpha   90.00
_cell.angle_beta   90.00
_cell.angle_gamma   90.00
#
_symmetry.space_group_name_H-M   'P 1'
#
loop_
_entity.id
_entity.type
_entity.pdbx_description
1 polymer ?
#
loop_
_entity_poly.entity_id
_entity_poly.type
_entity_poly.pdbx_seq_one_letter_code
_entity_poly.pdbx_strand_id
1 'polypeptide(L)'
;MHRITEGYGRRVSLGLAAIPAGLLTVGSLIVVDTPNSLIEPGKLEEGKAVLKRIRGVDNVDPEFLEIVEASGVAKEMKHPFRNLLKRRNRPQLVIAIWMQVPLLY
;
A
#
# COMPACT_ATOMS: atom_id res chain seq x y z
N MET A 1 -6.71 -44.76 16.92
CA MET A 1 -7.42 -43.46 16.97
C MET A 1 -6.46 -42.34 16.52
N HIS A 2 -6.08 -42.26 15.24
CA HIS A 2 -5.05 -41.28 14.81
C HIS A 2 -5.14 -40.82 13.34
N ARG A 3 -6.29 -41.00 12.66
CA ARG A 3 -6.46 -40.66 11.22
C ARG A 3 -7.56 -39.63 10.94
N ILE A 4 -8.22 -39.08 11.97
CA ILE A 4 -9.35 -38.14 11.81
C ILE A 4 -8.91 -36.66 11.77
N THR A 5 -7.64 -36.37 12.10
CA THR A 5 -7.15 -35.00 12.22
C THR A 5 -6.51 -34.45 10.93
N GLU A 6 -6.13 -35.31 9.98
CA GLU A 6 -5.42 -34.87 8.76
C GLU A 6 -6.33 -34.07 7.80
N GLY A 7 -7.63 -34.39 7.74
CA GLY A 7 -8.58 -33.68 6.87
C GLY A 7 -9.26 -32.46 7.53
N TYR A 8 -9.47 -32.50 8.85
CA TYR A 8 -10.17 -31.43 9.58
C TYR A 8 -9.23 -30.27 9.98
N GLY A 9 -7.94 -30.54 10.21
CA GLY A 9 -6.97 -29.51 10.60
C GLY A 9 -6.87 -28.37 9.57
N ARG A 10 -6.91 -28.67 8.27
CA ARG A 10 -6.92 -27.65 7.20
C ARG A 10 -8.18 -26.79 7.21
N ARG A 11 -9.35 -27.37 7.49
CA ARG A 11 -10.62 -26.61 7.53
C ARG A 11 -10.66 -25.67 8.73
N VAL A 12 -10.19 -26.14 9.88
CA VAL A 12 -10.08 -25.32 11.10
C VAL A 12 -9.01 -24.24 10.94
N SER A 13 -7.85 -24.56 10.35
CA SER A 13 -6.78 -23.59 10.05
C SER A 13 -7.22 -22.51 9.05
N LEU A 14 -7.93 -22.89 7.97
CA LEU A 14 -8.50 -21.94 7.00
C LEU A 14 -9.58 -21.05 7.62
N GLY A 15 -10.43 -21.61 8.50
CA GLY A 15 -11.41 -20.84 9.26
C GLY A 15 -10.75 -19.84 10.23
N LEU A 16 -9.65 -20.23 10.86
CA LEU A 16 -8.89 -19.34 11.75
C LEU A 16 -8.22 -18.20 10.98
N ALA A 17 -7.72 -18.47 9.76
CA ALA A 17 -7.17 -17.45 8.87
C ALA A 17 -8.23 -16.45 8.35
N ALA A 18 -9.51 -16.82 8.36
CA ALA A 18 -10.60 -15.91 8.02
C ALA A 18 -10.78 -14.78 9.04
N ILE A 19 -10.38 -14.98 10.30
CA ILE A 19 -10.47 -13.96 11.35
C ILE A 19 -9.55 -12.76 11.07
N PRO A 20 -8.22 -12.92 10.90
CA PRO A 20 -7.36 -11.80 10.55
C PRO A 20 -7.69 -11.23 9.16
N ALA A 21 -8.11 -12.07 8.19
CA ALA A 21 -8.54 -11.59 6.88
C ALA A 21 -9.78 -10.69 6.96
N GLY A 22 -10.79 -11.07 7.76
CA GLY A 22 -11.98 -10.27 8.00
C GLY A 22 -11.66 -8.98 8.75
N LEU A 23 -10.79 -9.05 9.77
CA LEU A 23 -10.35 -7.87 10.52
C LEU A 23 -9.59 -6.88 9.64
N LEU A 24 -8.72 -7.35 8.75
CA LEU A 24 -8.04 -6.51 7.76
C LEU A 24 -9.00 -5.93 6.73
N THR A 25 -10.00 -6.69 6.30
CA THR A 25 -11.03 -6.22 5.35
C THR A 25 -11.84 -5.09 5.96
N VAL A 26 -12.32 -5.27 7.19
CA VAL A 26 -13.08 -4.23 7.90
C VAL A 26 -12.17 -3.05 8.25
N GLY A 27 -10.95 -3.30 8.72
CA GLY A 27 -9.97 -2.27 9.02
C GLY A 27 -9.63 -1.42 7.80
N SER A 28 -9.45 -2.03 6.63
CA SER A 28 -9.17 -1.32 5.37
C SER A 28 -10.32 -0.43 4.92
N LEU A 29 -11.57 -0.72 5.29
CA LEU A 29 -12.71 0.15 4.98
C LEU A 29 -12.79 1.37 5.92
N ILE A 30 -12.24 1.26 7.13
CA ILE A 30 -12.27 2.34 8.13
C ILE A 30 -11.03 3.24 8.01
N VAL A 31 -9.90 2.69 7.56
CA VAL A 31 -8.69 3.47 7.29
C VAL A 31 -8.99 4.44 6.15
N VAL A 32 -9.02 5.73 6.50
CA VAL A 32 -9.14 6.83 5.55
C VAL A 32 -7.99 6.73 4.55
N ASP A 33 -8.30 6.88 3.26
CA ASP A 33 -7.29 6.88 2.20
C ASP A 33 -6.13 7.81 2.53
N THR A 34 -4.92 7.38 2.18
CA THR A 34 -3.73 8.23 2.35
C THR A 34 -3.87 9.51 1.51
N PRO A 35 -3.39 10.67 1.99
CA PRO A 35 -3.58 11.96 1.30
C PRO A 35 -3.07 11.93 -0.15
N ASN A 36 -1.99 11.19 -0.43
CA ASN A 36 -1.45 11.02 -1.78
C ASN A 36 -2.45 10.33 -2.73
N SER A 37 -3.16 9.30 -2.25
CA SER A 37 -4.15 8.57 -3.06
C SER A 37 -5.40 9.39 -3.38
N LEU A 38 -5.69 10.43 -2.59
CA LEU A 38 -6.78 11.38 -2.86
C LEU A 38 -6.35 12.52 -3.80
N ILE A 39 -5.08 12.93 -3.72
CA ILE A 39 -4.51 14.00 -4.55
C ILE A 39 -4.31 13.55 -6.00
N GLU A 40 -3.89 12.30 -6.23
CA GLU A 40 -3.68 11.72 -7.57
C GLU A 40 -4.88 11.81 -8.54
N PRO A 41 -6.13 11.48 -8.14
CA PRO A 41 -7.31 11.61 -8.99
C PRO A 41 -7.82 13.06 -9.14
N GLY A 42 -7.18 14.05 -8.50
CA GLY A 42 -7.57 15.47 -8.57
C GLY A 42 -8.51 15.93 -7.45
N LYS A 43 -8.70 15.12 -6.39
CA LYS A 43 -9.50 15.50 -5.21
C LYS A 43 -8.64 16.27 -4.20
N LEU A 44 -8.14 17.43 -4.65
CA LEU A 44 -7.20 18.28 -3.93
C LEU A 44 -7.74 18.73 -2.55
N GLU A 45 -9.02 19.10 -2.48
CA GLU A 45 -9.67 19.55 -1.24
C GLU A 45 -9.80 18.41 -0.20
N GLU A 46 -10.18 17.20 -0.64
CA GLU A 46 -10.27 16.03 0.25
C GLU A 46 -8.88 15.61 0.76
N GLY A 47 -7.88 15.60 -0.12
CA GLY A 47 -6.49 15.31 0.25
C GLY A 47 -5.93 16.31 1.26
N LYS A 48 -6.21 17.61 1.09
CA LYS A 48 -5.81 18.67 2.01
C LYS A 48 -6.51 18.54 3.37
N ALA A 49 -7.80 18.21 3.39
CA ALA A 49 -8.55 18.00 4.62
C ALA A 49 -8.03 16.78 5.41
N VAL A 50 -7.68 15.69 4.73
CA VAL A 50 -7.05 14.51 5.35
C VAL A 50 -5.65 14.84 5.85
N LEU A 51 -4.84 15.58 5.09
CA LEU A 51 -3.51 16.01 5.51
C LEU A 51 -3.56 16.89 6.76
N LYS A 52 -4.50 17.85 6.82
CA LYS A 52 -4.78 18.65 8.02
C LYS A 52 -5.19 17.78 9.21
N ARG A 53 -6.05 16.78 8.99
CA ARG A 53 -6.53 15.88 10.05
C ARG A 53 -5.41 15.00 10.62
N ILE A 54 -4.49 14.54 9.77
CA ILE A 54 -3.33 13.73 10.18
C ILE A 54 -2.30 14.60 10.91
N ARG A 55 -2.00 15.79 10.39
CA ARG A 55 -0.97 16.67 10.95
C ARG A 55 -1.44 17.46 12.18
N GLY A 56 -2.75 17.67 12.33
CA GLY A 56 -3.34 18.43 13.43
C GLY A 56 -3.06 19.94 13.38
N VAL A 57 -2.59 20.46 12.25
CA VAL A 57 -2.25 21.87 12.03
C VAL A 57 -2.90 22.38 10.75
N ASP A 58 -3.30 23.66 10.73
CA ASP A 58 -3.96 24.26 9.57
C ASP A 58 -3.00 24.61 8.42
N ASN A 59 -1.73 24.85 8.73
CA ASN A 59 -0.74 25.28 7.76
C ASN A 59 0.02 24.08 7.14
N VAL A 60 -0.72 23.26 6.39
CA VAL A 60 -0.15 22.14 5.60
C VAL A 60 0.07 22.49 4.13
N ASP A 61 -0.11 23.76 3.76
CA ASP A 61 0.04 24.27 2.39
C ASP A 61 1.37 23.90 1.72
N PRO A 62 2.55 24.02 2.37
CA PRO A 62 3.81 23.64 1.73
C PRO A 62 3.93 22.13 1.50
N GLU A 63 3.55 21.30 2.48
CA GLU A 63 3.57 19.83 2.37
C GLU A 63 2.57 19.35 1.31
N PHE A 64 1.41 20.00 1.23
CA PHE A 64 0.41 19.73 0.20
C PHE A 64 0.94 20.04 -1.21
N LEU A 65 1.62 21.18 -1.38
CA LEU A 65 2.16 21.57 -2.68
C LEU A 65 3.25 20.63 -3.17
N GLU A 66 4.14 20.18 -2.28
CA GLU A 66 5.16 19.17 -2.60
C GLU A 66 4.52 17.85 -3.06
N ILE A 67 3.46 17.40 -2.40
CA ILE A 67 2.72 16.19 -2.80
C ILE A 67 2.08 16.38 -4.17
N VAL A 68 1.45 17.53 -4.43
CA VAL A 68 0.82 17.83 -5.73
C VAL A 68 1.86 17.87 -6.85
N GLU A 69 3.03 18.48 -6.61
CA GLU A 69 4.12 18.51 -7.58
C GLU A 69 4.65 17.09 -7.88
N ALA A 70 4.89 16.29 -6.83
CA ALA A 70 5.32 14.91 -6.96
C ALA A 70 4.27 14.05 -7.72
N SER A 71 2.99 14.23 -7.41
CA SER A 71 1.88 13.59 -8.13
C SER A 71 1.80 14.02 -9.60
N GLY A 72 2.08 15.29 -9.89
CA GLY A 72 2.17 15.81 -11.25
C GLY A 72 3.27 15.10 -12.07
N VAL A 73 4.48 15.03 -11.51
CA VAL A 73 5.62 14.32 -12.12
C VAL A 73 5.33 12.83 -12.29
N ALA A 74 4.69 12.21 -11.30
CA ALA A 74 4.29 10.80 -11.37
C ALA A 74 3.25 10.54 -12.47
N LYS A 75 2.30 11.46 -12.68
CA LYS A 75 1.27 11.36 -13.72
C LYS A 75 1.82 11.49 -15.14
N GLU A 76 2.90 12.27 -15.33
CA GLU A 76 3.61 12.35 -16.61
C GLU A 76 4.35 11.06 -16.97
N MET A 77 4.62 10.19 -15.97
CA MET A 77 5.20 8.87 -16.20
C MET A 77 4.13 7.90 -16.76
N LYS A 78 3.82 8.02 -18.05
CA LYS A 78 2.82 7.19 -18.77
C LYS A 78 3.00 5.67 -18.62
N HIS A 79 4.20 5.20 -18.29
CA HIS A 79 4.49 3.77 -18.12
C HIS A 79 5.39 3.51 -16.90
N PRO A 80 4.85 3.52 -15.67
CA PRO A 80 5.64 3.34 -14.45
C PRO A 80 6.37 1.99 -14.44
N PHE A 81 5.71 0.90 -14.84
CA PHE A 81 6.33 -0.43 -14.93
C PHE A 81 7.44 -0.51 -15.98
N ARG A 82 7.29 0.13 -17.15
CA ARG A 82 8.37 0.17 -18.15
C ARG A 82 9.56 1.00 -17.68
N ASN A 83 9.31 2.05 -16.87
CA ASN A 83 10.38 2.88 -16.32
C ASN A 83 11.15 2.16 -15.20
N LEU A 84 10.47 1.33 -14.41
CA LEU A 84 11.10 0.45 -13.43
C LEU A 84 12.07 -0.56 -14.09
N LEU A 85 11.70 -1.11 -15.25
CA LEU A 85 12.55 -2.05 -16.02
C LEU A 85 13.77 -1.40 -16.71
N LYS A 86 13.91 -0.06 -16.67
CA LYS A 86 15.07 0.62 -17.28
C LYS A 86 16.35 0.36 -16.48
N ARG A 87 17.49 0.35 -17.18
CA ARG A 87 18.83 0.08 -16.62
C ARG A 87 19.19 0.97 -15.42
N ARG A 88 18.62 2.18 -15.34
CA ARG A 88 18.80 3.14 -14.23
C ARG A 88 18.13 2.72 -12.92
N ASN A 89 17.06 1.92 -12.97
CA ASN A 89 16.28 1.49 -11.80
C ASN A 89 16.56 0.01 -11.41
N ARG A 90 17.54 -0.63 -12.08
CA ARG A 90 17.99 -1.99 -11.78
C ARG A 90 18.45 -2.21 -10.34
N PRO A 91 19.24 -1.34 -9.69
CA PRO A 91 19.66 -1.60 -8.31
C PRO A 91 18.46 -1.67 -7.35
N GLN A 92 17.43 -0.84 -7.54
CA GLN A 92 16.19 -0.90 -6.74
C GLN A 92 15.41 -2.18 -7.00
N LEU A 93 15.30 -2.61 -8.27
CA LEU A 93 14.66 -3.88 -8.61
C LEU A 93 15.39 -5.08 -8.01
N VAL A 94 16.73 -5.07 -8.05
CA VAL A 94 17.55 -6.12 -7.45
C VAL A 94 17.28 -6.19 -5.95
N ILE A 95 17.39 -5.09 -5.22
CA ILE A 95 17.13 -5.06 -3.77
C ILE A 95 15.71 -5.57 -3.43
N ALA A 96 14.70 -5.15 -4.18
CA ALA A 96 13.32 -5.60 -3.98
C ALA A 96 13.18 -7.13 -4.17
N ILE A 97 13.83 -7.70 -5.19
CA ILE A 97 13.82 -9.14 -5.44
C ILE A 97 14.57 -9.89 -4.33
N TRP A 98 15.73 -9.39 -3.91
CA TRP A 98 16.54 -9.99 -2.83
C TRP A 98 15.84 -9.97 -1.48
N MET A 99 15.02 -8.95 -1.20
CA MET A 99 14.25 -8.87 0.04
C MET A 99 13.06 -9.84 0.06
N GLN A 100 12.46 -10.12 -1.11
CA GLN A 100 11.26 -10.96 -1.21
C GLN A 100 11.56 -12.45 -1.30
N VAL A 101 12.70 -12.83 -1.88
CA VAL A 101 13.18 -14.21 -1.86
C VAL A 101 13.71 -14.47 -0.44
N PRO A 102 12.99 -15.24 0.40
CA PRO A 102 13.60 -15.71 1.64
C PRO A 102 14.83 -16.48 1.19
N LEU A 103 16.01 -16.01 1.61
CA LEU A 103 17.27 -16.66 1.32
C LEU A 103 17.06 -18.16 1.55
N LEU A 104 17.24 -18.93 0.48
CA LEU A 104 17.11 -20.38 0.43
C LEU A 104 18.02 -21.01 1.48
N TYR A 105 17.57 -21.17 2.72
CA TYR A 105 18.12 -22.01 3.78
C TYR A 105 17.07 -22.27 4.87
#